data_AF-A0A939HP20-F1
#
_entry.id   AF-A0A939HP20-F1
#
_cell.length_a   1.000
_cell.length_b   1.000
_cell.length_c   1.000
_cell.angle_alpha   90.00
_cell.angle_beta   90.00
_cell.angle_gamma   90.00
#
_symmetry.space_group_name_H-M   'P 1'
#
loop_
_entity.id
_entity.type
_entity.pdbx_description
1 polymer ?
#
loop_
_entity_poly.entity_id
_entity_poly.type
_entity_poly.pdbx_seq_one_letter_code
_entity_poly.pdbx_strand_id
1 'polypeptide(L)'
;MTDTQTTVYLRCIMETYFGGEDASEEYECEIKINNKNILISYLGDNGMPVVWTGNDDSASGHYTLTCPSVAGKATLHRAPNTDRLEGSWLESGYTGMWRIELDN
;
A
#
# COMPACT_ATOMS: atom_id res chain seq x y z
N MET A 1 -8.73 -14.66 -23.38
CA MET A 1 -7.93 -13.97 -22.34
C MET A 1 -8.62 -12.66 -22.07
N THR A 2 -9.30 -12.52 -20.93
CA THR A 2 -9.92 -11.25 -20.56
C THR A 2 -8.81 -10.31 -20.11
N ASP A 3 -8.65 -9.21 -20.83
CA ASP A 3 -7.75 -8.13 -20.45
C ASP A 3 -8.14 -7.66 -19.05
N THR A 4 -7.19 -7.71 -18.10
CA THR A 4 -7.51 -7.34 -16.72
C THR A 4 -7.34 -5.84 -16.61
N GLN A 5 -8.45 -5.11 -16.61
CA GLN A 5 -8.43 -3.65 -16.49
C GLN A 5 -7.69 -3.28 -15.19
N THR A 6 -6.67 -2.44 -15.33
CA THR A 6 -5.91 -1.90 -14.20
C THR A 6 -6.40 -0.49 -13.95
N THR A 7 -6.82 -0.22 -12.72
CA THR A 7 -7.11 1.13 -12.24
C THR A 7 -5.84 1.72 -11.64
N VAL A 8 -5.56 2.97 -11.98
CA VAL A 8 -4.40 3.72 -11.49
C VAL A 8 -4.91 4.93 -10.72
N TYR A 9 -4.48 5.07 -9.48
CA TYR A 9 -4.74 6.22 -8.62
C TYR A 9 -3.41 6.95 -8.44
N LEU A 10 -3.39 8.23 -8.80
CA LEU A 10 -2.20 9.07 -8.74
C LEU A 10 -2.34 10.04 -7.57
N ARG A 11 -1.21 10.43 -6.97
CA ARG A 11 -1.16 11.43 -5.89
C ARG A 11 -2.04 11.08 -4.67
N CYS A 12 -2.17 9.79 -4.37
CA CYS A 12 -2.82 9.33 -3.15
C CYS A 12 -2.00 9.78 -1.93
N ILE A 13 -2.66 9.90 -0.77
CA ILE A 13 -1.98 10.22 0.49
C ILE A 13 -1.91 8.96 1.34
N MET A 14 -0.69 8.55 1.67
CA MET A 14 -0.38 7.46 2.59
C MET A 14 0.05 8.03 3.95
N GLU A 15 -0.82 7.90 4.94
CA GLU A 15 -0.50 8.14 6.34
C GLU A 15 0.16 6.86 6.91
N THR A 16 1.36 6.99 7.48
CA THR A 16 2.04 5.90 8.20
C THR A 16 2.09 6.20 9.69
N TYR A 17 1.71 5.21 10.49
CA TYR A 17 1.73 5.27 11.95
C TYR A 17 2.73 4.25 12.47
N PHE A 18 3.70 4.68 13.27
CA PHE A 18 4.73 3.81 13.82
C PHE A 18 4.28 3.19 15.14
N GLY A 19 4.57 1.90 15.33
CA GLY A 19 4.28 1.20 16.57
C GLY A 19 5.18 1.69 17.71
N GLY A 20 4.58 2.35 18.71
CA GLY A 20 5.29 2.79 19.91
C GLY A 20 5.84 4.22 19.86
N GLU A 21 5.48 5.00 18.84
CA GLU A 21 5.86 6.42 18.72
C GLU A 21 4.61 7.30 18.47
N ASP A 22 4.70 8.58 18.85
CA ASP A 22 3.61 9.55 18.71
C ASP A 22 3.54 10.19 17.31
N ALA A 23 4.53 9.94 16.44
CA ALA A 23 4.62 10.58 15.12
C ALA A 23 3.98 9.72 14.02
N SER A 24 3.13 10.35 13.22
CA SER A 24 2.71 9.84 11.91
C SER A 24 3.40 10.64 10.81
N GLU A 25 3.72 9.98 9.69
CA GLU A 25 4.25 10.64 8.49
C GLU A 25 3.27 10.51 7.34
N GLU A 26 3.36 11.42 6.36
CA GLU A 26 2.54 11.41 5.16
C GLU A 26 3.42 11.34 3.91
N TYR A 27 3.06 10.44 3.00
CA TYR A 27 3.74 10.25 1.73
C TYR A 27 2.73 10.36 0.58
N GLU A 28 3.10 11.09 -0.47
CA GLU A 28 2.40 10.99 -1.76
C GLU A 28 2.76 9.66 -2.42
N CYS A 29 1.75 8.90 -2.85
CA CYS A 29 1.97 7.60 -3.49
C CYS A 29 1.10 7.38 -4.74
N GLU A 30 1.54 6.45 -5.58
CA GLU A 30 0.79 5.89 -6.70
C GLU A 30 0.30 4.49 -6.33
N ILE A 31 -0.98 4.21 -6.63
CA ILE A 31 -1.60 2.90 -6.42
C ILE A 31 -2.08 2.35 -7.76
N LYS A 32 -1.68 1.11 -8.09
CA LYS A 32 -2.23 0.36 -9.22
C LYS A 32 -2.93 -0.88 -8.72
N ILE A 33 -4.19 -1.05 -9.07
CA ILE A 33 -4.98 -2.23 -8.69
C ILE A 33 -5.56 -2.86 -9.95
N ASN A 34 -5.42 -4.17 -10.06
CA ASN A 34 -6.19 -5.00 -10.98
C ASN A 34 -6.88 -6.14 -10.20
N ASN A 35 -7.58 -7.05 -10.88
CA ASN A 35 -8.43 -8.05 -10.23
C ASN A 35 -7.76 -8.87 -9.11
N LYS A 36 -6.43 -9.03 -9.14
CA LYS A 36 -5.72 -9.82 -8.13
C LYS A 36 -4.46 -9.18 -7.59
N ASN A 37 -4.01 -8.07 -8.15
CA ASN A 37 -2.72 -7.48 -7.80
C ASN A 37 -2.87 -6.03 -7.38
N ILE A 38 -2.03 -5.65 -6.44
CA ILE A 38 -1.80 -4.27 -6.04
C ILE A 38 -0.32 -3.93 -6.17
N LEU A 39 -0.05 -2.72 -6.64
CA LEU A 39 1.26 -2.09 -6.58
C LEU A 39 1.11 -0.74 -5.91
N ILE A 40 2.03 -0.44 -5.00
CA ILE A 40 2.14 0.86 -4.33
C ILE A 40 3.54 1.38 -4.55
N SER A 41 3.66 2.64 -4.97
CA SER A 41 4.96 3.29 -5.11
C SER A 41 4.96 4.68 -4.49
N TYR A 42 6.00 4.97 -3.73
CA TYR A 42 6.26 6.29 -3.14
C TYR A 42 7.78 6.53 -3.13
N LEU A 43 8.19 7.76 -2.83
CA LEU A 43 9.59 8.08 -2.56
C LEU A 43 9.84 7.97 -1.06
N GLY A 44 10.81 7.16 -0.66
CA GLY A 44 11.26 7.13 0.74
C GLY A 44 12.08 8.37 1.08
N ASP A 45 12.44 8.54 2.36
CA ASP A 45 13.19 9.70 2.86
C ASP A 45 14.54 9.93 2.18
N ASN A 46 15.13 8.86 1.65
CA ASN A 46 16.37 8.92 0.88
C ASN A 46 16.17 9.37 -0.59
N GLY A 47 14.93 9.71 -0.97
CA GLY A 47 14.54 10.07 -2.34
C GLY A 47 14.50 8.89 -3.31
N MET A 48 14.68 7.65 -2.84
CA MET A 48 14.64 6.47 -3.68
C MET A 48 13.21 5.91 -3.77
N PRO A 49 12.81 5.36 -4.92
CA PRO A 49 11.50 4.75 -5.07
C PRO A 49 11.40 3.48 -4.22
N VAL A 50 10.38 3.42 -3.38
CA VAL A 50 9.95 2.23 -2.65
C VAL A 50 8.74 1.66 -3.38
N VAL A 51 8.77 0.36 -3.68
CA VAL A 51 7.70 -0.31 -4.42
C VAL A 51 7.24 -1.54 -3.65
N TRP A 52 5.98 -1.52 -3.25
CA TRP A 52 5.29 -2.67 -2.66
C TRP A 52 4.44 -3.35 -3.71
N THR A 53 4.52 -4.66 -3.77
CA THR A 53 3.65 -5.47 -4.63
C THR A 53 3.00 -6.55 -3.83
N GLY A 54 1.72 -6.79 -4.09
CA GLY A 54 0.98 -7.83 -3.42
C GLY A 54 -0.16 -8.35 -4.27
N ASN A 55 -0.77 -9.40 -3.75
CA ASN A 55 -1.90 -10.05 -4.38
C ASN A 55 -3.03 -10.30 -3.38
N ASP A 56 -4.25 -10.33 -3.91
CA ASP A 56 -5.43 -10.77 -3.21
C ASP A 56 -5.75 -12.21 -3.61
N ASP A 57 -5.48 -13.14 -2.69
CA ASP A 57 -5.68 -14.57 -2.90
C ASP A 57 -7.15 -14.95 -3.05
N SER A 58 -8.07 -14.11 -2.57
CA SER A 58 -9.49 -14.42 -2.40
C SER A 58 -10.45 -13.47 -3.15
N ALA A 59 -9.91 -12.45 -3.83
CA ALA A 59 -10.68 -11.35 -4.42
C ALA A 59 -11.63 -10.68 -3.39
N SER A 60 -11.21 -10.60 -2.12
CA SER A 60 -11.98 -10.05 -1.01
C SER A 60 -11.63 -8.60 -0.68
N GLY A 61 -10.67 -8.00 -1.38
CA GLY A 61 -10.07 -6.71 -1.06
C GLY A 61 -8.93 -6.81 -0.03
N HIS A 62 -8.46 -8.02 0.31
CA HIS A 62 -7.33 -8.24 1.23
C HIS A 62 -6.06 -8.58 0.46
N TYR A 63 -5.05 -7.74 0.58
CA TYR A 63 -3.77 -7.89 -0.10
C TYR A 63 -2.67 -8.27 0.88
N THR A 64 -1.83 -9.23 0.49
CA THR A 64 -0.54 -9.47 1.15
C THR A 64 0.56 -8.91 0.28
N LEU A 65 1.33 -7.97 0.81
CA LEU A 65 2.37 -7.24 0.07
C LEU A 65 3.77 -7.58 0.57
N THR A 66 4.72 -7.41 -0.33
CA THR A 66 6.16 -7.46 -0.04
C THR A 66 6.88 -6.29 -0.69
N CYS A 67 7.96 -5.83 -0.07
CA CYS A 67 8.89 -4.88 -0.66
C CYS A 67 10.33 -5.36 -0.48
N PRO A 68 10.99 -5.86 -1.54
CA PRO A 68 12.36 -6.35 -1.45
C PRO A 68 13.36 -5.30 -0.97
N SER A 69 13.17 -4.02 -1.33
CA SER A 69 14.13 -2.95 -1.06
C SER A 69 14.29 -2.62 0.44
N VAL A 70 13.26 -2.87 1.24
CA VAL A 70 13.24 -2.64 2.69
C VAL A 70 13.05 -3.95 3.49
N ALA A 71 13.19 -5.10 2.81
CA ALA A 71 12.87 -6.43 3.33
C ALA A 71 11.47 -6.49 4.00
N GLY A 72 10.52 -5.75 3.42
CA GLY A 72 9.25 -5.44 4.03
C GLY A 72 8.14 -6.44 3.72
N LYS A 73 7.20 -6.57 4.66
CA LYS A 73 5.93 -7.31 4.51
C LYS A 73 4.78 -6.45 5.00
N ALA A 74 3.64 -6.51 4.33
CA ALA A 74 2.47 -5.75 4.74
C ALA A 74 1.17 -6.48 4.39
N THR A 75 0.09 -6.08 5.05
CA THR A 75 -1.27 -6.40 4.66
C THR A 75 -2.02 -5.10 4.41
N LEU A 76 -2.93 -5.10 3.43
CA LEU A 76 -3.87 -4.01 3.21
C LEU A 76 -5.26 -4.58 2.95
N HIS A 77 -6.27 -3.85 3.39
CA HIS A 77 -7.67 -4.14 3.17
C HIS A 77 -8.34 -2.93 2.52
N ARG A 78 -9.05 -3.14 1.41
CA ARG A 78 -9.99 -2.18 0.84
C ARG A 78 -11.40 -2.57 1.26
N ALA A 79 -12.04 -1.76 2.10
CA ALA A 79 -13.44 -2.00 2.44
C ALA A 79 -14.35 -1.76 1.22
N PRO A 80 -15.43 -2.55 1.04
CA PRO A 80 -16.36 -2.37 -0.07
C PRO A 80 -16.92 -0.94 -0.12
N ASN A 81 -17.01 -0.37 -1.33
CA ASN A 81 -17.54 0.98 -1.59
C ASN A 81 -16.80 2.12 -0.86
N THR A 82 -15.51 1.92 -0.58
CA THR A 82 -14.63 2.97 -0.03
C THR A 82 -13.47 3.25 -0.98
N ASP A 83 -13.01 4.49 -0.94
CA ASP A 83 -11.79 4.93 -1.63
C ASP A 83 -10.61 4.94 -0.66
N ARG A 84 -10.51 3.89 0.17
CA ARG A 84 -9.50 3.80 1.22
C ARG A 84 -8.91 2.40 1.36
N LEU A 85 -7.59 2.33 1.54
CA LEU A 85 -6.85 1.13 1.93
C LEU A 85 -6.30 1.29 3.34
N GLU A 86 -6.40 0.27 4.17
CA GLU A 86 -5.86 0.27 5.54
C GLU A 86 -5.20 -1.06 5.88
N GLY A 87 -4.14 -1.05 6.67
CA GLY A 87 -3.51 -2.29 7.13
C GLY A 87 -2.16 -2.08 7.81
N SER A 88 -1.41 -3.15 8.03
CA SER A 88 -0.17 -3.12 8.81
C SER A 88 1.05 -3.45 7.96
N TRP A 89 2.21 -2.97 8.39
CA TRP A 89 3.49 -3.22 7.75
C TRP A 89 4.56 -3.62 8.77
N LEU A 90 5.57 -4.32 8.28
CA LEU A 90 6.80 -4.70 8.98
C LEU A 90 7.97 -4.43 8.04
N GLU A 91 8.91 -3.60 8.46
CA GLU A 91 10.11 -3.22 7.72
C GLU A 91 11.32 -3.22 8.65
N SER A 92 12.34 -4.02 8.36
CA SER A 92 13.59 -4.06 9.14
C SER A 92 13.41 -4.15 10.67
N GLY A 93 12.32 -4.78 11.14
CA GLY A 93 12.00 -4.91 12.57
C GLY A 93 11.09 -3.81 13.14
N TYR A 94 10.85 -2.73 12.41
CA TYR A 94 9.84 -1.73 12.71
C TYR A 94 8.48 -2.18 12.18
N THR A 95 7.42 -1.86 12.91
CA THR A 95 6.06 -2.16 12.50
C THR A 95 5.20 -0.92 12.59
N GLY A 96 4.16 -0.86 11.77
CA GLY A 96 3.21 0.22 11.82
C GLY A 96 1.92 -0.09 11.08
N MET A 97 1.14 0.96 10.89
CA MET A 97 -0.10 0.93 10.12
C MET A 97 -0.01 1.90 8.97
N TRP A 98 -0.63 1.55 7.85
CA TRP A 98 -0.93 2.49 6.78
C TRP A 98 -2.42 2.77 6.74
N ARG A 99 -2.74 4.02 6.41
CA ARG A 99 -4.02 4.45 5.87
C ARG A 99 -3.77 5.22 4.59
N ILE A 100 -4.40 4.80 3.50
CA ILE A 100 -4.19 5.38 2.17
C ILE A 100 -5.55 5.82 1.62
N GLU A 101 -5.71 7.11 1.37
CA GLU A 101 -6.87 7.66 0.67
C GLU A 101 -6.59 7.63 -0.83
N LEU A 102 -7.48 7.00 -1.60
CA LEU A 102 -7.40 6.89 -3.06
C LEU A 102 -8.03 8.13 -3.68
N ASP A 103 -7.24 8.91 -4.41
CA ASP A 103 -7.74 10.06 -5.17
C ASP A 103 -8.02 9.66 -6.62
N ASN A 104 -9.13 10.16 -7.18
CA ASN A 104 -9.60 9.84 -8.53
C ASN A 104 -9.19 10.89 -9.57
#